data_AF-A0A177H8U9-F1
#
_entry.id   AF-A0A177H8U9-F1
#
_cell.length_a   1.000
_cell.length_b   1.000
_cell.length_c   1.000
_cell.angle_alpha   90.00
_cell.angle_beta   90.00
_cell.angle_gamma   90.00
#
_symmetry.space_group_name_H-M   'P 1'
#
loop_
_entity.id
_entity.type
_entity.pdbx_description
1 polymer ?
#
loop_
_entity_poly.entity_id
_entity_poly.type
_entity_poly.pdbx_seq_one_letter_code
_entity_poly.pdbx_strand_id
1 'polypeptide(L)'
;MTEQIIRRAGGRSARRSARNAPLADHLRPVRAGLEGGRFNPLSPQAEDRIHAAVLDALEQIGLADAPPSGIEYMTNAGAILGNDGRLRFPRSLIEDTIARANRSITLYGRDPKHDLELSGSRVHYGTAGAAVHVVDVDGRAYRESTVQDLFDAARITDTLDNIHFLQRPMVCRDIPDNRELDLNTVYACSAGTTKHIGTSFTEPSFAADALEMLHLIAGGEDAWRARPFMSNSNCFVVPPMKFATESCLVMERCIAGGMPILLLSAGQAGATAPAPIAGAIVQAVAECLAGLVYVNAVQPGHPAIFGTWPFVSDLRTGAMSGGSGEQALLSAGCAQMHRYYDLPGGAAAGIADAKLPDMQAGWEQATSNVMAGLSGLNMVYEAAGMHASLLGFCLESLILGDDLIGQALRCVRGIEVTEDTVSVDVIRATCLEGPGHYLGSDQTLALMQTEYIYPALGDRTSPKEWEELGKPDLLQKATARKSEILSRPSAARFDPAIDSVIRDRFKIHLPA
;
A
#
# COMPACT_ATOMS: atom_id res chain seq x y z
N MET A 1 -37.27 45.42 -38.18
CA MET A 1 -37.25 44.31 -37.20
C MET A 1 -36.01 43.49 -37.47
N THR A 2 -35.01 43.60 -36.61
CA THR A 2 -33.88 42.67 -36.59
C THR A 2 -33.51 42.52 -35.11
N GLU A 3 -33.97 41.42 -34.53
CA GLU A 3 -33.77 41.04 -33.14
C GLU A 3 -32.28 40.84 -32.85
N GLN A 4 -31.73 41.63 -31.92
CA GLN A 4 -30.45 41.32 -31.30
C GLN A 4 -30.63 40.13 -30.36
N ILE A 5 -30.16 38.96 -30.80
CA ILE A 5 -30.07 37.76 -29.97
C ILE A 5 -29.03 38.02 -28.88
N ILE A 6 -29.50 38.27 -27.65
CA ILE A 6 -28.69 38.34 -26.44
C ILE A 6 -28.11 36.94 -26.18
N ARG A 7 -26.83 36.73 -26.50
CA ARG A 7 -26.09 35.51 -26.14
C ARG A 7 -25.96 35.44 -24.61
N ARG A 8 -26.74 34.55 -23.99
CA ARG A 8 -26.71 34.27 -22.54
C ARG A 8 -25.31 33.82 -22.09
N ALA A 9 -24.63 34.65 -21.32
CA ALA A 9 -23.32 34.36 -20.69
C ALA A 9 -23.35 33.20 -19.67
N GLY A 10 -24.53 32.69 -19.29
CA GLY A 10 -24.71 31.61 -18.31
C GLY A 10 -24.26 30.21 -18.75
N GLY A 11 -24.17 29.94 -20.06
CA GLY A 11 -23.84 28.59 -20.56
C GLY A 11 -22.40 28.14 -20.25
N ARG A 12 -21.44 29.07 -20.19
CA ARG A 12 -20.04 28.76 -19.91
C ARG A 12 -19.81 28.47 -18.42
N SER A 13 -20.47 29.22 -17.54
CA SER A 13 -20.46 28.99 -16.09
C SER A 13 -21.18 27.68 -15.72
N ALA A 14 -22.33 27.41 -16.34
CA ALA A 14 -23.05 26.15 -16.15
C ALA A 14 -22.25 24.92 -16.66
N ARG A 15 -21.59 25.02 -17.83
CA ARG A 15 -20.70 23.96 -18.33
C ARG A 15 -19.45 23.78 -17.47
N ARG A 16 -18.88 24.87 -16.93
CA ARG A 16 -17.76 24.81 -15.98
C ARG A 16 -18.17 24.16 -14.66
N SER A 17 -19.37 24.45 -14.18
CA SER A 17 -19.92 23.87 -12.95
C SER A 17 -20.30 22.40 -13.13
N ALA A 18 -20.92 22.03 -14.26
CA ALA A 18 -21.21 20.63 -14.61
C ALA A 18 -19.92 19.80 -14.82
N ARG A 19 -18.85 20.41 -15.34
CA ARG A 19 -17.52 19.79 -15.43
C ARG A 19 -16.79 19.68 -14.09
N ASN A 20 -17.16 20.50 -13.11
CA ASN A 20 -16.60 20.41 -11.76
C ASN A 20 -17.36 19.40 -10.88
N ALA A 21 -18.46 18.81 -11.37
CA ALA A 21 -19.11 17.71 -10.68
C ALA A 21 -18.20 16.46 -10.72
N PRO A 22 -18.06 15.71 -9.62
CA PRO A 22 -17.29 14.48 -9.61
C PRO A 22 -17.83 13.51 -10.67
N LEU A 23 -16.93 12.91 -11.45
CA LEU A 23 -17.29 11.80 -12.31
C LEU A 23 -17.72 10.60 -11.46
N ALA A 24 -18.65 9.78 -11.97
CA ALA A 24 -18.88 8.47 -11.40
C ALA A 24 -17.58 7.66 -11.41
N ASP A 25 -17.32 6.85 -10.38
CA ASP A 25 -16.01 6.20 -10.18
C ASP A 25 -15.55 5.35 -11.38
N HIS A 26 -16.47 4.65 -12.03
CA HIS A 26 -16.16 3.84 -13.21
C HIS A 26 -15.74 4.65 -14.45
N LEU A 27 -16.06 5.95 -14.49
CA LEU A 27 -15.66 6.88 -15.56
C LEU A 27 -14.34 7.59 -15.24
N ARG A 28 -13.84 7.50 -14.00
CA ARG A 28 -12.59 8.14 -13.62
C ARG A 28 -11.42 7.51 -14.38
N PRO A 29 -10.41 8.32 -14.75
CA PRO A 29 -9.30 7.84 -15.55
C PRO A 29 -8.39 6.89 -14.77
N VAL A 30 -8.39 6.99 -13.43
CA VAL A 30 -7.67 6.14 -12.49
C VAL A 30 -8.54 5.87 -11.26
N ARG A 31 -8.35 4.71 -10.64
CA ARG A 31 -9.07 4.23 -9.45
C ARG A 31 -8.34 3.04 -8.83
N ALA A 32 -8.75 2.64 -7.62
CA ALA A 32 -8.28 1.43 -6.97
C ALA A 32 -8.58 0.17 -7.80
N GLY A 33 -7.70 -0.84 -7.73
CA GLY A 33 -7.92 -2.15 -8.32
C GLY A 33 -7.83 -2.21 -9.84
N LEU A 34 -7.14 -1.25 -10.48
CA LEU A 34 -6.76 -1.37 -11.90
C LEU A 34 -5.85 -2.57 -12.11
N GLU A 35 -6.02 -3.25 -13.25
CA GLU A 35 -5.28 -4.46 -13.57
C GLU A 35 -3.90 -4.13 -14.15
N GLY A 36 -2.85 -4.48 -13.41
CA GLY A 36 -1.46 -4.46 -13.87
C GLY A 36 -1.05 -5.79 -14.51
N GLY A 37 0.23 -6.15 -14.34
CA GLY A 37 0.79 -7.43 -14.80
C GLY A 37 1.26 -7.42 -16.26
N ARG A 38 1.43 -6.24 -16.85
CA ARG A 38 1.92 -6.07 -18.23
C ARG A 38 3.46 -6.03 -18.32
N PHE A 39 4.13 -5.74 -17.20
CA PHE A 39 5.58 -5.77 -17.10
C PHE A 39 6.04 -7.03 -16.36
N ASN A 40 6.90 -7.80 -17.00
CA ASN A 40 7.46 -9.04 -16.47
C ASN A 40 9.00 -8.97 -16.53
N PRO A 41 9.70 -8.67 -15.42
CA PRO A 41 11.17 -8.62 -15.41
C PRO A 41 11.83 -10.00 -15.51
N LEU A 42 11.10 -11.09 -15.27
CA LEU A 42 11.57 -12.47 -15.34
C LEU A 42 10.98 -13.16 -16.59
N SER A 43 11.79 -13.97 -17.28
CA SER A 43 11.26 -14.87 -18.30
C SER A 43 10.58 -16.09 -17.64
N PRO A 44 9.72 -16.83 -18.36
CA PRO A 44 9.11 -18.05 -17.82
C PRO A 44 10.13 -19.07 -17.28
N GLN A 45 11.26 -19.24 -17.98
CA GLN A 45 12.34 -20.14 -17.52
C GLN A 45 13.02 -19.64 -16.24
N ALA A 46 13.07 -18.31 -16.03
CA ALA A 46 13.61 -17.73 -14.82
C ALA A 46 12.66 -17.91 -13.63
N GLU A 47 11.34 -17.79 -13.84
CA GLU A 47 10.31 -18.09 -12.82
C GLU A 47 10.42 -19.55 -12.36
N ASP A 48 10.47 -20.50 -13.31
CA ASP A 48 10.61 -21.93 -12.99
C ASP A 48 11.92 -22.21 -12.24
N ARG A 49 13.02 -21.54 -12.63
CA ARG A 49 14.31 -21.70 -11.94
C ARG A 49 14.26 -21.16 -10.51
N ILE A 50 13.61 -20.01 -10.29
CA ILE A 50 13.40 -19.43 -8.97
C ILE A 50 12.53 -20.36 -8.14
N HIS A 51 11.40 -20.85 -8.66
CA HIS A 51 10.53 -21.78 -7.97
C HIS A 51 11.26 -23.07 -7.55
N ALA A 52 12.03 -23.68 -8.46
CA ALA A 52 12.84 -24.85 -8.13
C ALA A 52 13.83 -24.58 -6.98
N ALA A 53 14.49 -23.41 -6.99
CA ALA A 53 15.42 -23.02 -5.94
C ALA A 53 14.73 -22.71 -4.60
N VAL A 54 13.51 -22.16 -4.63
CA VAL A 54 12.65 -21.96 -3.46
C VAL A 54 12.34 -23.30 -2.80
N LEU A 55 11.92 -24.29 -3.60
CA LEU A 55 11.64 -25.64 -3.11
C LEU A 55 12.90 -26.32 -2.54
N ASP A 56 14.05 -26.18 -3.21
CA ASP A 56 15.35 -26.67 -2.71
C ASP A 56 15.67 -26.05 -1.33
N ALA A 57 15.51 -24.73 -1.18
CA ALA A 57 15.79 -24.04 0.07
C ALA A 57 14.87 -24.51 1.21
N LEU A 58 13.58 -24.67 0.95
CA LEU A 58 12.60 -25.13 1.94
C LEU A 58 12.80 -26.58 2.37
N GLU A 59 13.11 -27.46 1.43
CA GLU A 59 13.31 -28.90 1.67
C GLU A 59 14.65 -29.20 2.34
N GLN A 60 15.73 -28.53 1.92
CA GLN A 60 17.09 -28.87 2.34
C GLN A 60 17.57 -28.02 3.52
N ILE A 61 17.20 -26.74 3.55
CA ILE A 61 17.65 -25.78 4.58
C ILE A 61 16.57 -25.59 5.64
N GLY A 62 15.33 -25.30 5.24
CA GLY A 62 14.24 -25.05 6.17
C GLY A 62 14.44 -23.81 7.04
N LEU A 63 13.61 -23.63 8.06
CA LEU A 63 13.63 -22.48 8.98
C LEU A 63 13.89 -22.93 10.42
N ALA A 64 14.63 -22.13 11.20
CA ALA A 64 14.87 -22.39 12.63
C ALA A 64 13.97 -21.54 13.54
N ASP A 65 14.06 -21.74 14.85
CA ASP A 65 13.54 -20.85 15.89
C ASP A 65 12.00 -20.68 15.92
N ALA A 66 11.27 -21.66 15.35
CA ALA A 66 9.81 -21.72 15.46
C ALA A 66 9.37 -21.88 16.92
N PRO A 67 8.28 -21.21 17.37
CA PRO A 67 7.72 -21.47 18.69
C PRO A 67 7.26 -22.93 18.82
N PRO A 68 7.20 -23.50 20.04
CA PRO A 68 6.74 -24.87 20.24
C PRO A 68 5.37 -25.16 19.61
N SER A 69 4.41 -24.23 19.72
CA SER A 69 3.10 -24.33 19.06
C SER A 69 3.23 -24.38 17.55
N GLY A 70 4.07 -23.52 16.96
CA GLY A 70 4.35 -23.50 15.53
C GLY A 70 4.96 -24.80 15.01
N ILE A 71 5.89 -25.39 15.77
CA ILE A 71 6.44 -26.72 15.47
C ILE A 71 5.31 -27.75 15.43
N GLU A 72 4.44 -27.78 16.44
CA GLU A 72 3.32 -28.69 16.50
C GLU A 72 2.36 -28.52 15.30
N TYR A 73 1.90 -27.30 15.02
CA TYR A 73 1.04 -27.01 13.87
C TYR A 73 1.67 -27.47 12.56
N MET A 74 2.91 -27.05 12.28
CA MET A 74 3.55 -27.31 11.00
C MET A 74 3.94 -28.79 10.83
N THR A 75 4.37 -29.48 11.89
CA THR A 75 4.68 -30.92 11.80
C THR A 75 3.44 -31.77 11.63
N ASN A 76 2.31 -31.42 12.26
CA ASN A 76 1.01 -32.04 12.01
C ASN A 76 0.54 -31.84 10.57
N ALA A 77 0.92 -30.72 9.94
CA ALA A 77 0.65 -30.47 8.51
C ALA A 77 1.62 -31.21 7.56
N GLY A 78 2.73 -31.77 8.07
CA GLY A 78 3.70 -32.55 7.29
C GLY A 78 5.10 -31.95 7.18
N ALA A 79 5.39 -30.84 7.86
CA ALA A 79 6.76 -30.34 7.98
C ALA A 79 7.60 -31.30 8.86
N ILE A 80 8.92 -31.29 8.66
CA ILE A 80 9.83 -32.21 9.33
C ILE A 80 10.78 -31.41 10.22
N LEU A 81 10.71 -31.62 11.54
CA LEU A 81 11.70 -31.08 12.46
C LEU A 81 12.98 -31.91 12.40
N GLY A 82 14.06 -31.32 11.89
CA GLY A 82 15.37 -31.95 11.85
C GLY A 82 16.05 -31.97 13.21
N ASN A 83 17.02 -32.87 13.38
CA ASN A 83 17.87 -32.96 14.58
C ASN A 83 18.71 -31.70 14.82
N ASP A 84 18.88 -30.87 13.80
CA ASP A 84 19.54 -29.55 13.85
C ASP A 84 18.60 -28.42 14.30
N GLY A 85 17.37 -28.75 14.70
CA GLY A 85 16.37 -27.78 15.17
C GLY A 85 15.70 -26.97 14.06
N ARG A 86 15.89 -27.35 12.78
CA ARG A 86 15.28 -26.67 11.64
C ARG A 86 14.05 -27.43 11.13
N LEU A 87 12.95 -26.72 10.92
CA LEU A 87 11.77 -27.22 10.20
C LEU A 87 12.01 -27.18 8.71
N ARG A 88 11.98 -28.34 8.07
CA ARG A 88 12.05 -28.51 6.61
C ARG A 88 10.67 -28.81 6.05
N PHE A 89 10.42 -28.31 4.85
CA PHE A 89 9.11 -28.40 4.21
C PHE A 89 9.23 -29.26 2.95
N PRO A 90 8.65 -30.47 2.93
CA PRO A 90 8.60 -31.28 1.72
C PRO A 90 7.93 -30.52 0.57
N ARG A 91 8.37 -30.75 -0.68
CA ARG A 91 7.80 -30.08 -1.86
C ARG A 91 6.28 -30.26 -1.95
N SER A 92 5.81 -31.49 -1.72
CA SER A 92 4.39 -31.83 -1.74
C SER A 92 3.59 -31.00 -0.73
N LEU A 93 4.14 -30.70 0.45
CA LEU A 93 3.48 -29.84 1.44
C LEU A 93 3.32 -28.42 0.92
N ILE A 94 4.36 -27.87 0.27
CA ILE A 94 4.33 -26.52 -0.30
C ILE A 94 3.30 -26.45 -1.43
N GLU A 95 3.37 -27.37 -2.38
CA GLU A 95 2.46 -27.45 -3.53
C GLU A 95 1.00 -27.60 -3.08
N ASP A 96 0.74 -28.51 -2.15
CA ASP A 96 -0.57 -28.72 -1.55
C ASP A 96 -1.12 -27.48 -0.83
N THR A 97 -0.24 -26.75 -0.13
CA THR A 97 -0.63 -25.54 0.59
C THR A 97 -1.01 -24.44 -0.39
N ILE A 98 -0.21 -24.22 -1.45
CA ILE A 98 -0.52 -23.26 -2.52
C ILE A 98 -1.84 -23.63 -3.22
N ALA A 99 -2.10 -24.92 -3.44
CA ALA A 99 -3.33 -25.39 -4.06
C ALA A 99 -4.58 -25.08 -3.22
N ARG A 100 -4.48 -25.09 -1.88
CA ARG A 100 -5.60 -24.88 -0.95
C ARG A 100 -5.68 -23.45 -0.37
N ALA A 101 -4.66 -22.62 -0.58
CA ALA A 101 -4.60 -21.26 -0.06
C ALA A 101 -5.75 -20.39 -0.59
N ASN A 102 -6.15 -19.40 0.21
CA ASN A 102 -7.16 -18.42 -0.20
C ASN A 102 -6.56 -17.45 -1.24
N ARG A 103 -7.13 -17.45 -2.46
CA ARG A 103 -6.63 -16.68 -3.61
C ARG A 103 -7.41 -15.40 -3.91
N SER A 104 -8.53 -15.20 -3.22
CA SER A 104 -9.44 -14.07 -3.47
C SER A 104 -9.74 -13.42 -2.14
N ILE A 105 -8.79 -12.62 -1.66
CA ILE A 105 -8.88 -11.95 -0.37
C ILE A 105 -9.56 -10.60 -0.58
N THR A 106 -10.63 -10.34 0.17
CA THR A 106 -11.19 -8.98 0.32
C THR A 106 -10.68 -8.38 1.61
N LEU A 107 -9.97 -7.27 1.52
CA LEU A 107 -9.61 -6.45 2.68
C LEU A 107 -10.67 -5.37 2.86
N TYR A 108 -11.36 -5.38 3.99
CA TYR A 108 -12.52 -4.52 4.20
C TYR A 108 -12.13 -3.13 4.68
N GLY A 109 -12.81 -2.09 4.21
CA GLY A 109 -12.86 -0.81 4.91
C GLY A 109 -13.90 -0.84 6.03
N ARG A 110 -13.83 0.13 6.94
CA ARG A 110 -14.97 0.47 7.82
C ARG A 110 -16.16 0.94 6.99
N ASP A 111 -15.89 1.61 5.87
CA ASP A 111 -16.87 1.91 4.83
C ASP A 111 -16.69 0.94 3.65
N PRO A 112 -17.74 0.19 3.21
CA PRO A 112 -17.65 -0.75 2.10
C PRO A 112 -17.14 -0.16 0.77
N LYS A 113 -17.24 1.15 0.56
CA LYS A 113 -16.66 1.80 -0.64
C LYS A 113 -15.13 1.71 -0.72
N HIS A 114 -14.48 1.36 0.40
CA HIS A 114 -13.04 1.20 0.52
C HIS A 114 -12.59 -0.26 0.62
N ASP A 115 -13.50 -1.22 0.33
CA ASP A 115 -13.13 -2.63 0.24
C ASP A 115 -12.14 -2.84 -0.92
N LEU A 116 -11.09 -3.61 -0.67
CA LEU A 116 -10.04 -3.92 -1.63
C LEU A 116 -10.11 -5.39 -2.02
N GLU A 117 -10.38 -5.66 -3.29
CA GLU A 117 -10.29 -7.00 -3.86
C GLU A 117 -8.84 -7.30 -4.25
N LEU A 118 -8.22 -8.24 -3.54
CA LEU A 118 -6.91 -8.77 -3.85
C LEU A 118 -7.08 -10.07 -4.64
N SER A 119 -7.03 -9.95 -5.97
CA SER A 119 -7.16 -11.05 -6.91
C SER A 119 -6.43 -10.72 -8.20
N GLY A 120 -5.84 -11.73 -8.85
CA GLY A 120 -5.13 -11.55 -10.12
C GLY A 120 -4.08 -10.44 -10.01
N SER A 121 -4.12 -9.47 -10.93
CA SER A 121 -3.19 -8.33 -10.98
C SER A 121 -3.81 -6.99 -10.56
N ARG A 122 -4.91 -7.00 -9.80
CA ARG A 122 -5.53 -5.76 -9.28
C ARG A 122 -4.57 -5.06 -8.33
N VAL A 123 -4.19 -3.83 -8.63
CA VAL A 123 -3.19 -3.04 -7.89
C VAL A 123 -3.85 -2.06 -6.93
N HIS A 124 -3.35 -2.03 -5.69
CA HIS A 124 -3.73 -1.06 -4.68
C HIS A 124 -2.51 -0.43 -4.02
N TYR A 125 -2.51 0.89 -3.87
CA TYR A 125 -1.41 1.64 -3.26
C TYR A 125 -1.82 2.09 -1.85
N GLY A 126 -0.88 2.09 -0.92
CA GLY A 126 -1.13 2.60 0.42
C GLY A 126 0.14 3.04 1.12
N THR A 127 -0.02 3.57 2.32
CA THR A 127 1.10 3.83 3.21
C THR A 127 1.70 2.51 3.69
N ALA A 128 2.80 2.55 4.43
CA ALA A 128 3.31 1.50 5.33
C ALA A 128 4.62 1.96 5.96
N GLY A 129 5.38 1.04 6.53
CA GLY A 129 6.63 1.24 7.23
C GLY A 129 6.46 1.13 8.74
N ALA A 130 7.29 1.89 9.45
CA ALA A 130 7.25 2.06 10.90
C ALA A 130 8.24 3.17 11.25
N ALA A 131 8.22 4.28 10.51
CA ALA A 131 9.13 5.38 10.73
C ALA A 131 9.06 5.83 12.20
N VAL A 132 10.22 6.17 12.76
CA VAL A 132 10.31 6.67 14.15
C VAL A 132 10.41 8.20 14.20
N HIS A 133 10.51 8.83 13.03
CA HIS A 133 10.52 10.28 12.90
C HIS A 133 9.46 10.79 11.92
N VAL A 134 9.09 12.05 12.10
CA VAL A 134 8.35 12.85 11.12
C VAL A 134 9.27 13.93 10.57
N VAL A 135 9.15 14.17 9.27
CA VAL A 135 9.84 15.27 8.58
C VAL A 135 9.17 16.59 8.92
N ASP A 136 9.92 17.52 9.49
CA ASP A 136 9.58 18.93 9.54
C ASP A 136 10.11 19.60 8.26
N VAL A 137 9.20 19.84 7.31
CA VAL A 137 9.52 20.41 6.01
C VAL A 137 10.04 21.85 6.12
N ASP A 138 9.42 22.66 6.97
CA ASP A 138 9.76 24.09 7.12
C ASP A 138 11.11 24.24 7.83
N GLY A 139 11.31 23.49 8.92
CA GLY A 139 12.56 23.46 9.68
C GLY A 139 13.66 22.63 9.03
N ARG A 140 13.35 21.85 7.99
CA ARG A 140 14.23 20.87 7.34
C ARG A 140 14.88 19.91 8.34
N ALA A 141 14.08 19.46 9.30
CA ALA A 141 14.53 18.67 10.44
C ALA A 141 13.69 17.40 10.61
N TYR A 142 14.15 16.52 11.50
CA TYR A 142 13.44 15.32 11.89
C TYR A 142 13.12 15.42 13.37
N ARG A 143 11.91 15.01 13.74
CA ARG A 143 11.50 14.88 15.15
C ARG A 143 10.86 13.53 15.36
N GLU A 144 10.86 13.04 16.60
CA GLU A 144 10.14 11.81 16.95
C GLU A 144 8.66 11.91 16.53
N SER A 145 8.11 10.81 16.02
CA SER A 145 6.71 10.68 15.66
C SER A 145 5.82 10.51 16.89
N THR A 146 4.60 11.05 16.85
CA THR A 146 3.63 11.02 17.95
C THR A 146 2.34 10.28 17.54
N VAL A 147 1.46 9.99 18.50
CA VAL A 147 0.11 9.47 18.19
C VAL A 147 -0.71 10.48 17.37
N GLN A 148 -0.51 11.78 17.59
CA GLN A 148 -1.15 12.82 16.80
C GLN A 148 -0.70 12.78 15.34
N ASP A 149 0.59 12.56 15.08
CA ASP A 149 1.10 12.44 13.71
C ASP A 149 0.53 11.24 12.97
N LEU A 150 0.39 10.10 13.66
CA LEU A 150 -0.23 8.91 13.11
C LEU A 150 -1.70 9.16 12.77
N PHE A 151 -2.45 9.81 13.67
CA PHE A 151 -3.84 10.20 13.43
C PHE A 151 -3.97 11.20 12.27
N ASP A 152 -3.05 12.15 12.16
CA ASP A 152 -3.05 13.13 11.07
C ASP A 152 -2.70 12.49 9.72
N ALA A 153 -1.77 11.53 9.68
CA ALA A 153 -1.52 10.72 8.50
C ALA A 153 -2.76 9.92 8.08
N ALA A 154 -3.48 9.31 9.04
CA ALA A 154 -4.72 8.59 8.77
C ALA A 154 -5.80 9.51 8.19
N ARG A 155 -5.99 10.72 8.76
CA ARG A 155 -6.93 11.73 8.27
C ARG A 155 -6.60 12.22 6.87
N ILE A 156 -5.32 12.44 6.60
CA ILE A 156 -4.88 12.82 5.25
C ILE A 156 -5.21 11.69 4.29
N THR A 157 -4.78 10.45 4.59
CA THR A 157 -5.06 9.27 3.77
C THR A 157 -6.55 9.11 3.48
N ASP A 158 -7.45 9.35 4.43
CA ASP A 158 -8.91 9.27 4.22
C ASP A 158 -9.40 10.17 3.08
N THR A 159 -8.75 11.32 2.85
CA THR A 159 -9.12 12.31 1.84
C THR A 159 -8.46 12.12 0.47
N LEU A 160 -7.44 11.27 0.37
CA LEU A 160 -6.68 11.06 -0.86
C LEU A 160 -7.32 9.95 -1.71
N ASP A 161 -7.45 10.16 -3.02
CA ASP A 161 -8.17 9.21 -3.87
C ASP A 161 -7.31 8.02 -4.30
N ASN A 162 -6.00 8.26 -4.49
CA ASN A 162 -5.06 7.27 -5.04
C ASN A 162 -4.26 6.54 -3.93
N ILE A 163 -4.51 6.86 -2.65
CA ILE A 163 -4.03 6.10 -1.49
C ILE A 163 -5.19 5.24 -0.98
N HIS A 164 -5.20 3.95 -1.28
CA HIS A 164 -6.38 3.08 -1.10
C HIS A 164 -6.47 2.45 0.30
N PHE A 165 -5.37 2.32 1.03
CA PHE A 165 -5.34 1.79 2.41
C PHE A 165 -4.30 2.51 3.28
N LEU A 166 -4.45 2.37 4.60
CA LEU A 166 -3.52 2.89 5.61
C LEU A 166 -2.87 1.75 6.40
N GLN A 167 -1.74 1.27 5.94
CA GLN A 167 -0.85 0.48 6.78
C GLN A 167 -0.03 1.44 7.65
N ARG A 168 0.03 1.22 8.97
CA ARG A 168 0.65 2.13 9.96
C ARG A 168 2.00 2.68 9.45
N PRO A 169 2.11 3.98 9.12
CA PRO A 169 3.34 4.54 8.55
C PRO A 169 4.44 4.83 9.57
N MET A 170 4.08 5.04 10.84
CA MET A 170 5.02 5.47 11.89
C MET A 170 4.67 4.89 13.26
N VAL A 171 5.66 4.83 14.13
CA VAL A 171 5.53 4.37 15.53
C VAL A 171 5.26 5.57 16.43
N CYS A 172 4.34 5.48 17.38
CA CYS A 172 4.05 6.56 18.33
C CYS A 172 5.12 6.60 19.44
N ARG A 173 6.17 7.40 19.24
CA ARG A 173 7.35 7.48 20.15
C ARG A 173 7.08 8.27 21.43
N ASP A 174 5.96 8.98 21.49
CA ASP A 174 5.43 9.69 22.64
C ASP A 174 4.76 8.77 23.68
N ILE A 175 4.55 7.48 23.36
CA ILE A 175 3.93 6.49 24.26
C ILE A 175 4.97 5.41 24.63
N PRO A 176 5.55 5.46 25.85
CA PRO A 176 6.61 4.51 26.24
C PRO A 176 6.14 3.08 26.53
N ASP A 177 4.88 2.91 26.93
CA ASP A 177 4.31 1.60 27.23
C ASP A 177 3.86 0.92 25.94
N ASN A 178 4.41 -0.26 25.63
CA ASN A 178 4.16 -0.96 24.36
C ASN A 178 2.69 -1.38 24.18
N ARG A 179 2.00 -1.74 25.28
CA ARG A 179 0.59 -2.11 25.21
C ARG A 179 -0.27 -0.88 24.91
N GLU A 180 -0.04 0.22 25.61
CA GLU A 180 -0.71 1.49 25.32
C GLU A 180 -0.39 1.97 23.89
N LEU A 181 0.84 1.82 23.41
CA LEU A 181 1.25 2.17 22.06
C LEU A 181 0.46 1.40 21.00
N ASP A 182 0.34 0.09 21.16
CA ASP A 182 -0.41 -0.77 20.23
C ASP A 182 -1.90 -0.40 20.23
N LEU A 183 -2.50 -0.20 21.39
CA LEU A 183 -3.92 0.19 21.51
C LEU A 183 -4.19 1.59 20.95
N ASN A 184 -3.28 2.54 21.18
CA ASN A 184 -3.41 3.89 20.63
C ASN A 184 -3.16 3.94 19.12
N THR A 185 -2.32 3.03 18.60
CA THR A 185 -2.17 2.82 17.16
C THR A 185 -3.48 2.35 16.54
N VAL A 186 -4.14 1.35 17.14
CA VAL A 186 -5.45 0.86 16.68
C VAL A 186 -6.48 1.99 16.69
N TYR A 187 -6.56 2.73 17.80
CA TYR A 187 -7.46 3.85 17.96
C TYR A 187 -7.22 4.96 16.91
N ALA A 188 -5.98 5.46 16.81
CA ALA A 188 -5.63 6.58 15.94
C ALA A 188 -5.88 6.25 14.46
N CYS A 189 -5.46 5.07 13.99
CA CYS A 189 -5.72 4.65 12.62
C CYS A 189 -7.24 4.51 12.36
N SER A 190 -7.96 3.84 13.26
CA SER A 190 -9.40 3.59 13.09
C SER A 190 -10.25 4.86 13.17
N ALA A 191 -9.88 5.83 14.01
CA ALA A 191 -10.59 7.11 14.11
C ALA A 191 -10.21 8.10 13.00
N GLY A 192 -9.05 7.90 12.37
CA GLY A 192 -8.50 8.78 11.35
C GLY A 192 -8.94 8.45 9.93
N THR A 193 -9.23 7.18 9.62
CA THR A 193 -9.73 6.78 8.30
C THR A 193 -10.79 5.68 8.34
N THR A 194 -11.64 5.66 7.32
CA THR A 194 -12.61 4.58 7.05
C THR A 194 -12.08 3.50 6.10
N LYS A 195 -10.87 3.69 5.54
CA LYS A 195 -10.20 2.73 4.65
C LYS A 195 -9.72 1.50 5.42
N HIS A 196 -9.32 0.45 4.70
CA HIS A 196 -8.64 -0.68 5.32
C HIS A 196 -7.37 -0.20 6.02
N ILE A 197 -7.13 -0.71 7.23
CA ILE A 197 -5.96 -0.37 8.03
C ILE A 197 -5.10 -1.59 8.31
N GLY A 198 -3.84 -1.39 8.68
CA GLY A 198 -3.05 -2.49 9.21
C GLY A 198 -1.96 -2.05 10.17
N THR A 199 -1.62 -2.94 11.10
CA THR A 199 -0.67 -2.70 12.19
C THR A 199 -0.01 -3.99 12.63
N SER A 200 1.10 -3.88 13.34
CA SER A 200 1.69 -4.98 14.12
C SER A 200 1.27 -4.88 15.59
N PHE A 201 1.47 -5.96 16.34
CA PHE A 201 1.37 -5.98 17.80
C PHE A 201 2.70 -6.47 18.37
N THR A 202 3.08 -5.91 19.51
CA THR A 202 4.39 -6.14 20.14
C THR A 202 4.42 -7.46 20.88
N GLU A 203 3.35 -7.81 21.60
CA GLU A 203 3.26 -9.04 22.38
C GLU A 203 1.94 -9.78 22.12
N PRO A 204 1.91 -11.12 22.23
CA PRO A 204 0.71 -11.92 22.01
C PRO A 204 -0.45 -11.56 22.95
N SER A 205 -0.13 -11.12 24.17
CA SER A 205 -1.10 -10.73 25.19
C SER A 205 -1.87 -9.46 24.82
N PHE A 206 -1.26 -8.55 24.05
CA PHE A 206 -1.87 -7.26 23.68
C PHE A 206 -2.92 -7.40 22.58
N ALA A 207 -2.81 -8.46 21.76
CA ALA A 207 -3.75 -8.73 20.67
C ALA A 207 -5.20 -8.92 21.17
N ALA A 208 -5.39 -9.48 22.37
CA ALA A 208 -6.73 -9.69 22.93
C ALA A 208 -7.46 -8.36 23.20
N ASP A 209 -6.77 -7.40 23.81
CA ASP A 209 -7.32 -6.08 24.08
C ASP A 209 -7.54 -5.27 22.79
N ALA A 210 -6.63 -5.41 21.83
CA ALA A 210 -6.80 -4.80 20.51
C ALA A 210 -8.02 -5.35 19.77
N LEU A 211 -8.25 -6.67 19.82
CA LEU A 211 -9.44 -7.31 19.27
C LEU A 211 -10.71 -6.84 19.98
N GLU A 212 -10.69 -6.70 21.31
CA GLU A 212 -11.84 -6.14 22.04
C GLU A 212 -12.18 -4.72 21.55
N MET A 213 -11.17 -3.85 21.38
CA MET A 213 -11.37 -2.52 20.83
C MET A 213 -11.94 -2.56 19.40
N LEU A 214 -11.40 -3.43 18.54
CA LEU A 214 -11.90 -3.62 17.18
C LEU A 214 -13.35 -4.12 17.15
N HIS A 215 -13.73 -5.02 18.06
CA HIS A 215 -15.10 -5.48 18.21
C HIS A 215 -16.02 -4.31 18.60
N LEU A 216 -15.62 -3.46 19.55
CA LEU A 216 -16.40 -2.26 19.91
C LEU A 216 -16.59 -1.32 18.72
N ILE A 217 -15.53 -1.09 17.93
CA ILE A 217 -15.57 -0.24 16.73
C ILE A 217 -16.47 -0.86 15.63
N ALA A 218 -16.42 -2.18 15.45
CA ALA A 218 -17.23 -2.91 14.47
C ALA A 218 -18.71 -3.00 14.85
N GLY A 219 -19.05 -2.80 16.13
CA GLY A 219 -20.39 -3.04 16.67
C GLY A 219 -20.63 -4.46 17.19
N GLY A 220 -19.57 -5.22 17.45
CA GLY A 220 -19.59 -6.57 18.00
C GLY A 220 -18.59 -7.51 17.32
N GLU A 221 -18.30 -8.65 17.95
CA GLU A 221 -17.40 -9.67 17.39
C GLU A 221 -17.93 -10.26 16.08
N ASP A 222 -19.23 -10.55 15.98
CA ASP A 222 -19.84 -11.07 14.74
C ASP A 222 -19.68 -10.09 13.57
N ALA A 223 -19.87 -8.79 13.83
CA ALA A 223 -19.69 -7.74 12.83
C ALA A 223 -18.22 -7.62 12.39
N TRP A 224 -17.28 -7.70 13.34
CA TRP A 224 -15.85 -7.73 13.07
C TRP A 224 -15.47 -8.94 12.21
N ARG A 225 -15.88 -10.16 12.60
CA ARG A 225 -15.56 -11.39 11.86
C ARG A 225 -16.15 -11.42 10.45
N ALA A 226 -17.30 -10.79 10.24
CA ALA A 226 -17.89 -10.66 8.92
C ALA A 226 -17.10 -9.70 8.01
N ARG A 227 -16.52 -8.63 8.57
CA ARG A 227 -15.83 -7.57 7.82
C ARG A 227 -14.61 -7.04 8.59
N PRO A 228 -13.53 -7.83 8.74
CA PRO A 228 -12.36 -7.37 9.46
C PRO A 228 -11.68 -6.24 8.68
N PHE A 229 -11.75 -5.03 9.22
CA PHE A 229 -11.24 -3.82 8.57
C PHE A 229 -9.78 -3.49 8.91
N MET A 230 -9.13 -4.35 9.69
CA MET A 230 -7.70 -4.25 10.03
C MET A 230 -6.97 -5.55 9.71
N SER A 231 -5.78 -5.48 9.14
CA SER A 231 -4.86 -6.63 8.98
C SER A 231 -3.70 -6.59 9.99
N ASN A 232 -3.23 -7.75 10.41
CA ASN A 232 -2.00 -7.88 11.19
C ASN A 232 -0.79 -7.93 10.26
N SER A 233 0.11 -6.98 10.41
CA SER A 233 1.41 -6.98 9.72
C SER A 233 2.42 -7.71 10.56
N ASN A 234 2.79 -8.90 10.10
CA ASN A 234 3.52 -9.86 10.90
C ASN A 234 4.90 -10.13 10.32
N CYS A 235 5.93 -9.60 10.97
CA CYS A 235 7.33 -9.98 10.76
C CYS A 235 7.59 -11.34 11.41
N PHE A 236 6.91 -12.38 10.92
CA PHE A 236 6.97 -13.76 11.44
C PHE A 236 8.34 -14.41 11.21
N VAL A 237 9.18 -13.81 10.36
CA VAL A 237 10.53 -14.28 10.05
C VAL A 237 11.55 -13.18 10.36
N VAL A 238 12.70 -13.58 10.91
CA VAL A 238 13.93 -12.80 10.98
C VAL A 238 14.89 -13.37 9.93
N PRO A 239 15.04 -12.71 8.78
CA PRO A 239 15.93 -13.18 7.73
C PRO A 239 17.39 -13.26 8.22
N PRO A 240 18.17 -14.30 7.82
CA PRO A 240 17.77 -15.36 6.90
C PRO A 240 17.13 -16.58 7.59
N MET A 241 15.95 -16.98 7.12
CA MET A 241 15.33 -18.30 7.34
C MET A 241 15.22 -18.70 8.83
N LYS A 242 14.72 -17.80 9.67
CA LYS A 242 14.40 -18.04 11.10
C LYS A 242 13.05 -17.46 11.47
N PHE A 243 12.24 -18.18 12.21
CA PHE A 243 11.00 -17.62 12.73
C PHE A 243 11.27 -16.61 13.86
N ALA A 244 10.49 -15.55 13.90
CA ALA A 244 10.42 -14.61 15.01
C ALA A 244 9.38 -15.14 16.01
N THR A 245 9.85 -15.81 17.07
CA THR A 245 8.99 -16.55 18.01
C THR A 245 7.80 -15.73 18.52
N GLU A 246 8.03 -14.52 19.03
CA GLU A 246 6.96 -13.65 19.55
C GLU A 246 5.98 -13.21 18.46
N SER A 247 6.48 -12.82 17.28
CA SER A 247 5.64 -12.45 16.14
C SER A 247 4.75 -13.61 15.69
N CYS A 248 5.28 -14.84 15.68
CA CYS A 248 4.50 -16.04 15.37
C CYS A 248 3.39 -16.29 16.40
N LEU A 249 3.67 -16.09 17.69
CA LEU A 249 2.65 -16.21 18.73
C LEU A 249 1.58 -15.11 18.61
N VAL A 250 1.96 -13.88 18.25
CA VAL A 250 1.01 -12.80 17.89
C VAL A 250 0.16 -13.23 16.69
N MET A 251 0.79 -13.80 15.65
CA MET A 251 0.12 -14.26 14.43
C MET A 251 -0.99 -15.27 14.78
N GLU A 252 -0.69 -16.27 15.61
CA GLU A 252 -1.68 -17.25 16.07
C GLU A 252 -2.89 -16.60 16.77
N ARG A 253 -2.66 -15.57 17.60
CA ARG A 253 -3.74 -14.81 18.27
C ARG A 253 -4.57 -14.00 17.28
N CYS A 254 -3.93 -13.36 16.32
CA CYS A 254 -4.61 -12.60 15.27
C CYS A 254 -5.44 -13.51 14.35
N ILE A 255 -4.94 -14.70 14.00
CA ILE A 255 -5.68 -15.71 13.24
C ILE A 255 -6.95 -16.11 14.00
N ALA A 256 -6.82 -16.48 15.29
CA ALA A 256 -7.97 -16.82 16.13
C ALA A 256 -8.99 -15.67 16.25
N GLY A 257 -8.51 -14.43 16.26
CA GLY A 257 -9.31 -13.21 16.24
C GLY A 257 -9.98 -12.89 14.89
N GLY A 258 -9.74 -13.66 13.84
CA GLY A 258 -10.31 -13.43 12.51
C GLY A 258 -9.64 -12.29 11.72
N MET A 259 -8.46 -11.85 12.13
CA MET A 259 -7.71 -10.78 11.46
C MET A 259 -6.94 -11.34 10.25
N PRO A 260 -7.05 -10.75 9.05
CA PRO A 260 -6.18 -11.10 7.93
C PRO A 260 -4.71 -10.91 8.30
N ILE A 261 -3.84 -11.81 7.82
CA ILE A 261 -2.42 -11.79 8.14
C ILE A 261 -1.64 -11.33 6.92
N LEU A 262 -0.85 -10.29 7.08
CA LEU A 262 0.22 -9.96 6.16
C LEU A 262 1.52 -10.60 6.63
N LEU A 263 2.00 -11.58 5.86
CA LEU A 263 3.29 -12.24 6.10
C LEU A 263 4.42 -11.36 5.60
N LEU A 264 5.39 -11.01 6.45
CA LEU A 264 6.50 -10.13 6.07
C LEU A 264 7.85 -10.83 6.13
N SER A 265 8.46 -11.01 4.96
CA SER A 265 9.88 -11.42 4.81
C SER A 265 10.74 -10.22 4.39
N ALA A 266 11.40 -9.58 5.35
CA ALA A 266 12.12 -8.31 5.16
C ALA A 266 13.66 -8.46 5.05
N GLY A 267 14.13 -9.33 4.15
CA GLY A 267 15.57 -9.60 3.98
C GLY A 267 16.28 -8.51 3.19
N GLN A 268 17.48 -8.10 3.61
CA GLN A 268 18.27 -7.10 2.90
C GLN A 268 19.28 -7.78 1.96
N ALA A 269 19.11 -7.60 0.66
CA ALA A 269 20.03 -8.09 -0.37
C ALA A 269 21.45 -7.58 -0.10
N GLY A 270 22.37 -8.52 0.10
CA GLY A 270 23.77 -8.26 0.43
C GLY A 270 24.08 -8.16 1.93
N ALA A 271 23.08 -8.30 2.79
CA ALA A 271 23.24 -8.33 4.25
C ALA A 271 22.56 -9.56 4.86
N THR A 272 21.22 -9.56 4.95
CA THR A 272 20.42 -10.66 5.53
C THR A 272 19.71 -11.52 4.48
N ALA A 273 19.92 -11.22 3.20
CA ALA A 273 19.57 -12.03 2.04
C ALA A 273 20.74 -12.03 1.02
N PRO A 274 20.80 -12.98 0.08
CA PRO A 274 21.83 -12.99 -0.97
C PRO A 274 21.91 -11.67 -1.73
N ALA A 275 23.13 -11.25 -2.09
CA ALA A 275 23.35 -10.00 -2.84
C ALA A 275 22.67 -9.96 -4.23
N PRO A 276 22.66 -11.05 -5.03
CA PRO A 276 21.95 -11.03 -6.31
C PRO A 276 20.44 -10.91 -6.11
N ILE A 277 19.78 -10.02 -6.87
CA ILE A 277 18.33 -9.78 -6.82
C ILE A 277 17.53 -11.08 -6.89
N ALA A 278 17.86 -11.98 -7.82
CA ALA A 278 17.18 -13.27 -7.95
C ALA A 278 17.31 -14.16 -6.69
N GLY A 279 18.47 -14.13 -6.02
CA GLY A 279 18.70 -14.87 -4.77
C GLY A 279 17.91 -14.28 -3.60
N ALA A 280 17.80 -12.95 -3.53
CA ALA A 280 16.94 -12.28 -2.56
C ALA A 280 15.45 -12.62 -2.78
N ILE A 281 15.00 -12.70 -4.04
CA ILE A 281 13.64 -13.17 -4.37
C ILE A 281 13.44 -14.62 -3.91
N VAL A 282 14.38 -15.52 -4.21
CA VAL A 282 14.30 -16.93 -3.79
C VAL A 282 14.13 -17.03 -2.27
N GLN A 283 14.96 -16.33 -1.50
CA GLN A 283 14.85 -16.38 -0.04
C GLN A 283 13.51 -15.80 0.45
N ALA A 284 13.09 -14.64 -0.06
CA ALA A 284 11.86 -14.00 0.40
C ALA A 284 10.61 -14.85 0.08
N VAL A 285 10.57 -15.45 -1.12
CA VAL A 285 9.50 -16.36 -1.50
C VAL A 285 9.51 -17.63 -0.64
N ALA A 286 10.68 -18.20 -0.37
CA ALA A 286 10.80 -19.37 0.50
C ALA A 286 10.29 -19.08 1.92
N GLU A 287 10.75 -17.99 2.53
CA GLU A 287 10.31 -17.58 3.87
C GLU A 287 8.78 -17.36 3.91
N CYS A 288 8.21 -16.65 2.94
CA CYS A 288 6.76 -16.43 2.88
C CYS A 288 5.96 -17.71 2.61
N LEU A 289 6.47 -18.68 1.84
CA LEU A 289 5.78 -19.96 1.65
C LEU A 289 5.78 -20.79 2.93
N ALA A 290 6.86 -20.76 3.73
CA ALA A 290 6.85 -21.34 5.07
C ALA A 290 5.82 -20.67 5.98
N GLY A 291 5.72 -19.33 5.91
CA GLY A 291 4.66 -18.57 6.60
C GLY A 291 3.25 -18.98 6.15
N LEU A 292 3.04 -19.19 4.85
CA LEU A 292 1.76 -19.62 4.30
C LEU A 292 1.37 -21.03 4.79
N VAL A 293 2.33 -21.95 4.87
CA VAL A 293 2.14 -23.27 5.50
C VAL A 293 1.74 -23.09 6.95
N TYR A 294 2.43 -22.25 7.71
CA TYR A 294 2.12 -22.02 9.12
C TYR A 294 0.69 -21.48 9.30
N VAL A 295 0.32 -20.42 8.57
CA VAL A 295 -1.05 -19.87 8.64
C VAL A 295 -2.11 -20.94 8.33
N ASN A 296 -1.91 -21.73 7.28
CA ASN A 296 -2.86 -22.79 6.91
C ASN A 296 -2.85 -24.00 7.85
N ALA A 297 -1.75 -24.23 8.57
CA ALA A 297 -1.65 -25.26 9.60
C ALA A 297 -2.39 -24.83 10.89
N VAL A 298 -2.40 -23.53 11.20
CA VAL A 298 -3.22 -22.98 12.30
C VAL A 298 -4.70 -22.98 11.92
N GLN A 299 -5.02 -22.44 10.74
CA GLN A 299 -6.39 -22.37 10.23
C GLN A 299 -6.41 -22.46 8.69
N PRO A 300 -6.87 -23.59 8.11
CA PRO A 300 -6.92 -23.76 6.67
C PRO A 300 -7.72 -22.66 5.97
N GLY A 301 -7.17 -22.08 4.90
CA GLY A 301 -7.83 -21.05 4.10
C GLY A 301 -7.91 -19.67 4.76
N HIS A 302 -7.24 -19.46 5.91
CA HIS A 302 -7.20 -18.14 6.55
C HIS A 302 -6.60 -17.08 5.61
N PRO A 303 -7.15 -15.86 5.53
CA PRO A 303 -6.63 -14.81 4.65
C PRO A 303 -5.18 -14.45 4.98
N ALA A 304 -4.28 -14.76 4.06
CA ALA A 304 -2.85 -14.49 4.17
C ALA A 304 -2.35 -13.73 2.94
N ILE A 305 -1.87 -12.50 3.13
CA ILE A 305 -1.24 -11.72 2.09
C ILE A 305 0.22 -12.14 2.01
N PHE A 306 0.65 -12.57 0.83
CA PHE A 306 1.99 -13.09 0.56
C PHE A 306 3.01 -11.93 0.42
N GLY A 307 3.49 -11.41 1.56
CA GLY A 307 4.31 -10.21 1.63
C GLY A 307 5.82 -10.46 1.52
N THR A 308 6.29 -10.71 0.31
CA THR A 308 7.73 -10.76 0.03
C THR A 308 8.28 -9.33 -0.01
N TRP A 309 9.07 -8.98 1.01
CA TRP A 309 9.54 -7.61 1.24
C TRP A 309 11.07 -7.47 1.24
N PRO A 310 11.80 -8.07 0.29
CA PRO A 310 13.24 -7.91 0.29
C PRO A 310 13.62 -6.45 -0.03
N PHE A 311 14.64 -5.97 0.67
CA PHE A 311 15.20 -4.63 0.54
C PHE A 311 16.60 -4.68 -0.08
N VAL A 312 17.08 -3.56 -0.62
CA VAL A 312 18.46 -3.44 -1.12
C VAL A 312 19.36 -2.75 -0.09
N SER A 313 20.61 -3.20 0.02
CA SER A 313 21.67 -2.49 0.76
C SER A 313 22.60 -1.75 -0.21
N ASP A 314 22.96 -0.51 0.09
CA ASP A 314 24.10 0.14 -0.55
C ASP A 314 25.39 -0.51 -0.04
N LEU A 315 25.95 -1.42 -0.82
CA LEU A 315 27.12 -2.23 -0.45
C LEU A 315 28.39 -1.40 -0.16
N ARG A 316 28.42 -0.11 -0.52
CA ARG A 316 29.54 0.79 -0.21
C ARG A 316 29.48 1.32 1.22
N THR A 317 28.26 1.47 1.76
CA THR A 317 28.01 2.12 3.06
C THR A 317 27.41 1.16 4.09
N GLY A 318 26.83 0.05 3.64
CA GLY A 318 26.05 -0.88 4.45
C GLY A 318 24.65 -0.36 4.82
N ALA A 319 24.27 0.84 4.36
CA ALA A 319 22.95 1.41 4.62
C ALA A 319 21.88 0.76 3.73
N MET A 320 20.64 0.73 4.22
CA MET A 320 19.51 0.35 3.38
C MET A 320 19.26 1.40 2.29
N SER A 321 18.89 0.97 1.09
CA SER A 321 18.47 1.84 -0.01
C SER A 321 17.13 1.36 -0.57
N GLY A 322 16.09 2.13 -0.33
CA GLY A 322 14.73 1.86 -0.82
C GLY A 322 14.41 2.59 -2.14
N GLY A 323 15.16 3.64 -2.48
CA GLY A 323 14.91 4.48 -3.65
C GLY A 323 15.58 4.03 -4.94
N SER A 324 16.25 2.87 -4.94
CA SER A 324 17.08 2.40 -6.06
C SER A 324 16.29 1.71 -7.18
N GLY A 325 16.87 1.65 -8.38
CA GLY A 325 16.31 0.89 -9.50
C GLY A 325 16.32 -0.62 -9.24
N GLU A 326 17.32 -1.10 -8.50
CA GLU A 326 17.42 -2.46 -8.00
C GLU A 326 16.24 -2.79 -7.08
N GLN A 327 15.86 -1.90 -6.17
CA GLN A 327 14.67 -2.08 -5.33
C GLN A 327 13.41 -2.16 -6.18
N ALA A 328 13.26 -1.32 -7.20
CA ALA A 328 12.11 -1.35 -8.10
C ALA A 328 12.02 -2.68 -8.88
N LEU A 329 13.14 -3.20 -9.41
CA LEU A 329 13.23 -4.51 -10.06
C LEU A 329 12.94 -5.67 -9.09
N LEU A 330 13.45 -5.57 -7.87
CA LEU A 330 13.29 -6.56 -6.82
C LEU A 330 11.81 -6.74 -6.45
N SER A 331 11.10 -5.63 -6.21
CA SER A 331 9.66 -5.64 -5.95
C SER A 331 8.85 -6.11 -7.16
N ALA A 332 9.23 -5.72 -8.38
CA ALA A 332 8.60 -6.18 -9.62
C ALA A 332 8.74 -7.70 -9.83
N GLY A 333 9.94 -8.25 -9.57
CA GLY A 333 10.19 -9.70 -9.63
C GLY A 333 9.41 -10.48 -8.58
N CYS A 334 9.29 -9.91 -7.36
CA CYS A 334 8.41 -10.47 -6.33
C CYS A 334 6.94 -10.51 -6.77
N ALA A 335 6.42 -9.39 -7.31
CA ALA A 335 5.06 -9.32 -7.83
C ALA A 335 4.80 -10.36 -8.94
N GLN A 336 5.80 -10.60 -9.80
CA GLN A 336 5.73 -11.64 -10.81
C GLN A 336 5.65 -13.05 -10.19
N MET A 337 6.44 -13.34 -9.17
CA MET A 337 6.32 -14.60 -8.44
C MET A 337 4.98 -14.75 -7.69
N HIS A 338 4.36 -13.66 -7.22
CA HIS A 338 3.01 -13.72 -6.63
C HIS A 338 1.99 -14.26 -7.65
N ARG A 339 2.05 -13.76 -8.89
CA ARG A 339 1.21 -14.25 -10.00
C ARG A 339 1.55 -15.68 -10.39
N TYR A 340 2.84 -16.05 -10.39
CA TYR A 340 3.25 -17.44 -10.66
C TYR A 340 2.55 -18.43 -9.73
N TYR A 341 2.40 -18.08 -8.45
CA TYR A 341 1.69 -18.90 -7.46
C TYR A 341 0.18 -18.65 -7.39
N ASP A 342 -0.35 -17.65 -8.10
CA ASP A 342 -1.74 -17.19 -7.99
C ASP A 342 -2.12 -16.84 -6.53
N LEU A 343 -1.22 -16.15 -5.82
CA LEU A 343 -1.38 -15.74 -4.44
C LEU A 343 -1.45 -14.20 -4.34
N PRO A 344 -2.45 -13.63 -3.64
CA PRO A 344 -2.50 -12.21 -3.36
C PRO A 344 -1.28 -11.77 -2.55
N GLY A 345 -0.49 -10.87 -3.11
CA GLY A 345 0.81 -10.53 -2.54
C GLY A 345 1.06 -9.03 -2.36
N GLY A 346 2.11 -8.75 -1.61
CA GLY A 346 2.50 -7.40 -1.24
C GLY A 346 4.01 -7.21 -1.18
N ALA A 347 4.46 -6.00 -1.49
CA ALA A 347 5.87 -5.61 -1.39
C ALA A 347 5.99 -4.08 -1.28
N ALA A 348 7.18 -3.61 -0.88
CA ALA A 348 7.51 -2.18 -0.82
C ALA A 348 7.62 -1.56 -2.23
N ALA A 349 7.13 -0.34 -2.38
CA ALA A 349 7.52 0.63 -3.40
C ALA A 349 7.31 2.05 -2.84
N GLY A 350 7.81 3.10 -3.50
CA GLY A 350 7.56 4.47 -3.04
C GLY A 350 8.36 4.91 -1.80
N ILE A 351 9.39 4.14 -1.41
CA ILE A 351 10.37 4.56 -0.40
C ILE A 351 11.38 5.49 -1.06
N ALA A 352 11.68 6.62 -0.42
CA ALA A 352 12.79 7.48 -0.82
C ALA A 352 13.96 7.38 0.17
N ASP A 353 15.18 7.38 -0.37
CA ASP A 353 16.41 7.59 0.40
C ASP A 353 16.66 9.09 0.64
N ALA A 354 15.95 9.94 -0.12
CA ALA A 354 15.87 11.38 0.06
C ALA A 354 15.36 11.77 1.47
N LYS A 355 15.89 12.87 2.01
CA LYS A 355 15.59 13.35 3.37
C LYS A 355 14.40 14.29 3.40
N LEU A 356 14.05 14.88 2.26
CA LEU A 356 13.01 15.90 2.12
C LEU A 356 12.19 15.63 0.85
N PRO A 357 11.00 16.23 0.72
CA PRO A 357 10.21 16.23 -0.53
C PRO A 357 10.89 17.06 -1.62
N ASP A 358 11.98 16.54 -2.18
CA ASP A 358 12.75 17.17 -3.25
C ASP A 358 12.68 16.37 -4.56
N MET A 359 13.48 16.78 -5.55
CA MET A 359 13.58 16.06 -6.82
C MET A 359 14.04 14.62 -6.62
N GLN A 360 14.90 14.34 -5.63
CA GLN A 360 15.36 12.99 -5.32
C GLN A 360 14.21 12.12 -4.80
N ALA A 361 13.35 12.65 -3.94
CA ALA A 361 12.15 11.91 -3.53
C ALA A 361 11.22 11.64 -4.72
N GLY A 362 11.04 12.64 -5.61
CA GLY A 362 10.13 12.52 -6.75
C GLY A 362 10.45 11.36 -7.69
N TRP A 363 11.68 11.27 -8.20
CA TRP A 363 12.07 10.20 -9.15
C TRP A 363 12.22 8.82 -8.50
N GLU A 364 12.69 8.71 -7.25
CA GLU A 364 12.80 7.43 -6.54
C GLU A 364 11.42 6.80 -6.29
N GLN A 365 10.47 7.61 -5.79
CA GLN A 365 9.11 7.15 -5.53
C GLN A 365 8.35 6.85 -6.84
N ALA A 366 8.49 7.71 -7.86
CA ALA A 366 7.81 7.49 -9.14
C ALA A 366 8.30 6.22 -9.86
N THR A 367 9.61 5.99 -9.89
CA THR A 367 10.21 4.82 -10.57
C THR A 367 9.68 3.52 -9.98
N SER A 368 9.76 3.39 -8.65
CA SER A 368 9.33 2.17 -7.95
C SER A 368 7.81 1.97 -8.02
N ASN A 369 7.00 3.02 -7.84
CA ASN A 369 5.53 2.91 -7.90
C ASN A 369 5.01 2.54 -9.30
N VAL A 370 5.60 3.10 -10.36
CA VAL A 370 5.24 2.75 -11.74
C VAL A 370 5.58 1.28 -12.01
N MET A 371 6.80 0.85 -11.63
CA MET A 371 7.20 -0.55 -11.82
C MET A 371 6.34 -1.53 -11.02
N ALA A 372 6.05 -1.24 -9.76
CA ALA A 372 5.20 -2.08 -8.92
C ALA A 372 3.79 -2.24 -9.51
N GLY A 373 3.18 -1.12 -9.95
CA GLY A 373 1.85 -1.15 -10.58
C GLY A 373 1.83 -1.89 -11.91
N LEU A 374 2.77 -1.61 -12.82
CA LEU A 374 2.85 -2.30 -14.11
C LEU A 374 3.13 -3.80 -13.94
N SER A 375 3.83 -4.17 -12.87
CA SER A 375 4.05 -5.56 -12.49
C SER A 375 2.83 -6.19 -11.85
N GLY A 376 1.71 -5.50 -11.60
CA GLY A 376 0.50 -6.11 -11.05
C GLY A 376 0.62 -6.53 -9.59
N LEU A 377 1.45 -5.84 -8.79
CA LEU A 377 1.55 -6.06 -7.35
C LEU A 377 0.24 -5.70 -6.66
N ASN A 378 -0.39 -6.63 -5.93
CA ASN A 378 -1.73 -6.36 -5.38
C ASN A 378 -1.73 -5.27 -4.31
N MET A 379 -0.77 -5.35 -3.40
CA MET A 379 -0.59 -4.37 -2.34
C MET A 379 0.78 -3.70 -2.48
N VAL A 380 0.77 -2.45 -2.95
CA VAL A 380 1.96 -1.60 -3.04
C VAL A 380 2.06 -0.80 -1.74
N TYR A 381 2.96 -1.24 -0.87
CA TYR A 381 3.20 -0.65 0.43
C TYR A 381 4.28 0.42 0.37
N GLU A 382 4.28 1.34 1.35
CA GLU A 382 5.17 2.51 1.44
C GLU A 382 5.03 3.50 0.26
N ALA A 383 3.95 3.39 -0.52
CA ALA A 383 3.80 4.04 -1.82
C ALA A 383 3.92 5.58 -1.77
N ALA A 384 3.62 6.18 -0.62
CA ALA A 384 3.71 7.62 -0.41
C ALA A 384 4.14 7.96 1.03
N GLY A 385 4.87 9.07 1.16
CA GLY A 385 5.22 9.68 2.45
C GLY A 385 6.50 9.16 3.11
N MET A 386 7.11 8.09 2.62
CA MET A 386 8.25 7.46 3.30
C MET A 386 9.61 8.00 2.82
N HIS A 387 10.44 8.42 3.76
CA HIS A 387 11.72 9.10 3.55
C HIS A 387 12.87 8.50 4.38
N ALA A 388 14.09 8.90 4.03
CA ALA A 388 15.32 8.52 4.71
C ALA A 388 15.43 7.01 4.93
N SER A 389 15.07 6.22 3.92
CA SER A 389 15.18 4.76 3.95
C SER A 389 14.42 4.18 5.17
N LEU A 390 13.12 4.46 5.25
CA LEU A 390 12.19 4.06 6.33
C LEU A 390 12.36 4.77 7.68
N LEU A 391 13.25 5.76 7.81
CA LEU A 391 13.49 6.44 9.10
C LEU A 391 12.58 7.66 9.34
N GLY A 392 11.93 8.21 8.31
CA GLY A 392 11.05 9.36 8.44
C GLY A 392 9.81 9.29 7.59
N PHE A 393 8.70 9.83 8.11
CA PHE A 393 7.47 10.02 7.36
C PHE A 393 7.18 11.50 7.14
N CYS A 394 6.79 11.88 5.92
CA CYS A 394 6.51 13.25 5.53
C CYS A 394 5.05 13.39 5.11
N LEU A 395 4.28 14.20 5.84
CA LEU A 395 2.85 14.40 5.58
C LEU A 395 2.62 15.16 4.26
N GLU A 396 3.50 16.10 3.91
CA GLU A 396 3.48 16.78 2.61
C GLU A 396 3.73 15.80 1.47
N SER A 397 4.69 14.89 1.63
CA SER A 397 4.96 13.85 0.63
C SER A 397 3.83 12.84 0.52
N LEU A 398 3.08 12.57 1.60
CA LEU A 398 1.87 11.76 1.53
C LEU A 398 0.82 12.42 0.61
N ILE A 399 0.63 13.75 0.73
CA ILE A 399 -0.28 14.52 -0.12
C ILE A 399 0.22 14.59 -1.56
N LEU A 400 1.51 14.88 -1.78
CA LEU A 400 2.11 14.90 -3.11
C LEU A 400 2.09 13.50 -3.77
N GLY A 401 2.15 12.45 -2.95
CA GLY A 401 2.03 11.07 -3.36
C GLY A 401 0.71 10.76 -4.06
N ASP A 402 -0.37 11.48 -3.76
CA ASP A 402 -1.66 11.29 -4.44
C ASP A 402 -1.56 11.63 -5.93
N ASP A 403 -0.89 12.74 -6.29
CA ASP A 403 -0.65 13.12 -7.69
C ASP A 403 0.30 12.13 -8.38
N LEU A 404 1.37 11.73 -7.67
CA LEU A 404 2.39 10.81 -8.18
C LEU A 404 1.80 9.43 -8.48
N ILE A 405 1.05 8.86 -7.54
CA ILE A 405 0.40 7.55 -7.69
C ILE A 405 -0.73 7.64 -8.73
N GLY A 406 -1.42 8.78 -8.83
CA GLY A 406 -2.33 9.03 -9.94
C GLY A 406 -1.64 8.86 -11.31
N GLN A 407 -0.42 9.37 -11.48
CA GLN A 407 0.34 9.13 -12.73
C GLN A 407 0.71 7.65 -12.89
N ALA A 408 1.14 6.97 -11.82
CA ALA A 408 1.47 5.56 -11.86
C ALA A 408 0.26 4.70 -12.28
N LEU A 409 -0.91 4.93 -11.69
CA LEU A 409 -2.17 4.28 -12.06
C LEU A 409 -2.57 4.57 -13.52
N ARG A 410 -2.30 5.79 -14.04
CA ARG A 410 -2.54 6.09 -15.45
C ARG A 410 -1.64 5.23 -16.34
N CYS A 411 -0.40 4.96 -15.95
CA CYS A 411 0.46 4.01 -16.66
C CYS A 411 -0.09 2.57 -16.57
N VAL A 412 -0.59 2.15 -15.40
CA VAL A 412 -1.20 0.81 -15.20
C VAL A 412 -2.39 0.59 -16.14
N ARG A 413 -3.27 1.60 -16.28
CA ARG A 413 -4.44 1.53 -17.18
C ARG A 413 -4.06 1.23 -18.64
N GLY A 414 -2.90 1.70 -19.10
CA GLY A 414 -2.43 1.50 -20.46
C GLY A 414 -3.16 2.36 -21.50
N ILE A 415 -3.37 1.81 -22.69
CA ILE A 415 -4.03 2.51 -23.81
C ILE A 415 -5.19 1.65 -24.31
N GLU A 416 -6.39 2.20 -24.29
CA GLU A 416 -7.57 1.57 -24.87
C GLU A 416 -7.63 1.76 -26.39
N VAL A 417 -7.57 0.65 -27.11
CA VAL A 417 -7.68 0.63 -28.58
C VAL A 417 -9.04 0.06 -28.96
N THR A 418 -9.88 0.93 -29.51
CA THR A 418 -11.24 0.67 -29.99
C THR A 418 -11.42 1.40 -31.32
N GLU A 419 -12.44 1.05 -32.11
CA GLU A 419 -12.75 1.77 -33.36
C GLU A 419 -12.91 3.28 -33.15
N ASP A 420 -13.54 3.68 -32.04
CA ASP A 420 -13.74 5.10 -31.71
C ASP A 420 -12.43 5.81 -31.32
N THR A 421 -11.53 5.12 -30.59
CA THR A 421 -10.26 5.72 -30.14
C THR A 421 -9.20 5.79 -31.24
N VAL A 422 -9.26 4.90 -32.24
CA VAL A 422 -8.39 4.97 -33.44
C VAL A 422 -8.98 5.81 -34.57
N SER A 423 -10.24 6.27 -34.45
CA SER A 423 -11.02 6.88 -35.52
C SER A 423 -10.24 7.95 -36.30
N VAL A 424 -9.92 7.62 -37.55
CA VAL A 424 -9.24 8.52 -38.48
C VAL A 424 -10.18 9.61 -39.00
N ASP A 425 -11.49 9.47 -38.79
CA ASP A 425 -12.47 10.45 -39.26
C ASP A 425 -12.34 11.78 -38.50
N VAL A 426 -12.02 11.76 -37.20
CA VAL A 426 -11.74 12.99 -36.43
C VAL A 426 -10.50 13.69 -37.00
N ILE A 427 -9.48 12.92 -37.38
CA ILE A 427 -8.27 13.43 -38.04
C ILE A 427 -8.62 14.04 -39.40
N ARG A 428 -9.39 13.32 -40.23
CA ARG A 428 -9.82 13.77 -41.56
C ARG A 428 -10.63 15.07 -41.46
N ALA A 429 -11.65 15.09 -40.61
CA ALA A 429 -12.51 16.26 -40.40
C ALA A 429 -11.69 17.47 -39.95
N THR A 430 -10.77 17.29 -39.00
CA THR A 430 -9.94 18.39 -38.49
C THR A 430 -8.95 18.93 -39.53
N CYS A 431 -8.34 18.06 -40.33
CA CYS A 431 -7.31 18.41 -41.30
C CYS A 431 -7.86 18.93 -42.63
N LEU A 432 -8.97 18.36 -43.13
CA LEU A 432 -9.52 18.71 -44.45
C LEU A 432 -10.57 19.82 -44.35
N GLU A 433 -11.33 19.87 -43.26
CA GLU A 433 -12.53 20.71 -43.15
C GLU A 433 -12.51 21.62 -41.90
N GLY A 434 -11.64 21.33 -40.94
CA GLY A 434 -11.63 21.92 -39.61
C GLY A 434 -10.62 23.05 -39.41
N PRO A 435 -10.48 23.55 -38.17
CA PRO A 435 -9.61 24.67 -37.85
C PRO A 435 -8.11 24.30 -37.80
N GLY A 436 -7.73 23.09 -38.22
CA GLY A 436 -6.35 22.58 -38.13
C GLY A 436 -5.89 22.22 -36.71
N HIS A 437 -6.80 22.12 -35.73
CA HIS A 437 -6.52 21.70 -34.35
C HIS A 437 -7.73 21.01 -33.69
N TYR A 438 -7.50 20.20 -32.66
CA TYR A 438 -8.55 19.37 -32.02
C TYR A 438 -9.22 20.00 -30.79
N LEU A 439 -8.76 21.17 -30.32
CA LEU A 439 -9.18 21.79 -29.04
C LEU A 439 -10.70 21.94 -28.85
N GLY A 440 -11.44 22.15 -29.94
CA GLY A 440 -12.90 22.30 -29.94
C GLY A 440 -13.67 21.09 -30.44
N SER A 441 -13.00 19.97 -30.73
CA SER A 441 -13.64 18.75 -31.22
C SER A 441 -14.46 18.08 -30.12
N ASP A 442 -15.59 17.47 -30.49
CA ASP A 442 -16.45 16.76 -29.54
C ASP A 442 -15.69 15.62 -28.85
N GLN A 443 -14.82 14.91 -29.58
CA GLN A 443 -13.98 13.86 -29.03
C GLN A 443 -13.02 14.38 -27.95
N THR A 444 -12.31 15.50 -28.20
CA THR A 444 -11.42 16.10 -27.19
C THR A 444 -12.19 16.50 -25.93
N LEU A 445 -13.38 17.10 -26.10
CA LEU A 445 -14.20 17.51 -24.96
C LEU A 445 -14.74 16.32 -24.17
N ALA A 446 -15.10 15.23 -24.84
CA ALA A 446 -15.61 14.01 -24.21
C ALA A 446 -14.52 13.25 -23.44
N LEU A 447 -13.30 13.17 -23.99
CA LEU A 447 -12.18 12.44 -23.38
C LEU A 447 -11.47 13.22 -22.28
N MET A 448 -11.67 14.54 -22.20
CA MET A 448 -10.93 15.42 -21.30
C MET A 448 -10.87 14.91 -19.85
N GLN A 449 -11.97 14.38 -19.33
CA GLN A 449 -12.04 13.96 -17.92
C GLN A 449 -12.00 12.44 -17.72
N THR A 450 -12.14 11.67 -18.80
CA THR A 450 -12.19 10.19 -18.75
C THR A 450 -10.88 9.55 -19.20
N GLU A 451 -10.09 10.25 -20.02
CA GLU A 451 -8.84 9.73 -20.59
C GLU A 451 -7.59 10.37 -19.95
N TYR A 452 -7.67 11.66 -19.64
CA TYR A 452 -6.57 12.43 -19.10
C TYR A 452 -6.66 12.57 -17.58
N ILE A 453 -5.52 12.45 -16.91
CA ILE A 453 -5.37 12.75 -15.50
C ILE A 453 -4.80 14.16 -15.30
N TYR A 454 -5.40 14.89 -14.37
CA TYR A 454 -4.95 16.21 -13.95
C TYR A 454 -4.43 16.15 -12.51
N PRO A 455 -3.23 16.66 -12.25
CA PRO A 455 -2.71 16.75 -10.89
C PRO A 455 -3.55 17.75 -10.09
N ALA A 456 -3.74 17.47 -8.80
CA ALA A 456 -4.37 18.35 -7.84
C ALA A 456 -3.43 19.50 -7.43
N LEU A 457 -2.12 19.23 -7.31
CA LEU A 457 -1.12 20.20 -6.86
C LEU A 457 -0.07 20.52 -7.93
N GLY A 458 0.30 19.55 -8.76
CA GLY A 458 1.26 19.72 -9.85
C GLY A 458 0.89 20.86 -10.80
N ASP A 459 1.87 21.72 -11.11
CA ASP A 459 1.65 22.90 -11.95
C ASP A 459 1.92 22.60 -13.43
N ARG A 460 0.93 22.90 -14.30
CA ARG A 460 1.02 22.77 -15.77
C ARG A 460 0.76 24.11 -16.48
N THR A 461 0.78 25.22 -15.75
CA THR A 461 0.51 26.56 -16.31
C THR A 461 1.67 27.01 -17.19
N SER A 462 1.39 27.92 -18.13
CA SER A 462 2.45 28.55 -18.92
C SER A 462 3.34 29.42 -18.03
N PRO A 463 4.62 29.69 -18.38
CA PRO A 463 5.48 30.54 -17.55
C PRO A 463 4.88 31.91 -17.24
N LYS A 464 4.19 32.52 -18.21
CA LYS A 464 3.49 33.80 -18.02
C LYS A 464 2.35 33.68 -17.00
N GLU A 465 1.52 32.65 -17.12
CA GLU A 465 0.41 32.42 -16.19
C GLU A 465 0.92 32.07 -14.79
N TRP A 466 1.99 31.26 -14.67
CA TRP A 466 2.65 30.97 -13.41
C TRP A 466 3.13 32.25 -12.71
N GLU A 467 3.74 33.18 -13.46
CA GLU A 467 4.11 34.49 -12.94
C GLU A 467 2.89 35.33 -12.50
N GLU A 468 1.84 35.37 -13.32
CA GLU A 468 0.59 36.08 -13.03
C GLU A 468 -0.13 35.51 -11.79
N LEU A 469 0.00 34.20 -11.53
CA LEU A 469 -0.51 33.51 -10.34
C LEU A 469 0.40 33.68 -9.11
N GLY A 470 1.45 34.49 -9.20
CA GLY A 470 2.34 34.78 -8.08
C GLY A 470 3.39 33.71 -7.82
N LYS A 471 3.80 32.96 -8.86
CA LYS A 471 4.86 31.95 -8.81
C LYS A 471 4.61 30.87 -7.77
N PRO A 472 3.46 30.18 -7.83
CA PRO A 472 3.11 29.17 -6.83
C PRO A 472 4.20 28.11 -6.67
N ASP A 473 4.51 27.80 -5.41
CA ASP A 473 5.45 26.75 -5.01
C ASP A 473 4.71 25.46 -4.64
N LEU A 474 5.22 24.32 -5.13
CA LEU A 474 4.57 23.02 -4.97
C LEU A 474 4.53 22.60 -3.49
N LEU A 475 5.62 22.81 -2.77
CA LEU A 475 5.75 22.34 -1.40
C LEU A 475 4.92 23.22 -0.45
N GLN A 476 4.92 24.54 -0.64
CA GLN A 476 4.04 25.45 0.10
C GLN A 476 2.56 25.12 -0.13
N LYS A 477 2.17 24.77 -1.37
CA LYS A 477 0.81 24.30 -1.66
C LYS A 477 0.47 23.01 -0.92
N ALA A 478 1.39 22.04 -0.86
CA ALA A 478 1.21 20.81 -0.08
C ALA A 478 1.08 21.09 1.42
N THR A 479 1.92 21.96 2.00
CA THR A 479 1.83 22.39 3.41
C THR A 479 0.50 23.10 3.71
N ALA A 480 0.03 23.96 2.80
CA ALA A 480 -1.27 24.61 2.92
C ALA A 480 -2.41 23.59 2.87
N ARG A 481 -2.34 22.61 1.98
CA ARG A 481 -3.33 21.53 1.86
C ARG A 481 -3.36 20.64 3.10
N LYS A 482 -2.19 20.29 3.65
CA LYS A 482 -2.06 19.60 4.94
C LYS A 482 -2.81 20.37 6.03
N SER A 483 -2.51 21.65 6.18
CA SER A 483 -3.15 22.51 7.18
C SER A 483 -4.67 22.61 6.98
N GLU A 484 -5.14 22.69 5.74
CA GLU A 484 -6.57 22.71 5.42
C GLU A 484 -7.27 21.43 5.87
N ILE A 485 -6.73 20.25 5.51
CA ILE A 485 -7.28 18.94 5.91
C ILE A 485 -7.31 18.83 7.43
N LEU A 486 -6.19 19.14 8.09
CA LEU A 486 -6.03 18.96 9.52
C LEU A 486 -6.82 19.99 10.36
N SER A 487 -7.29 21.09 9.76
CA SER A 487 -8.17 22.07 10.43
C SER A 487 -9.61 21.58 10.63
N ARG A 488 -10.04 20.52 9.94
CA ARG A 488 -11.41 20.00 9.98
C ARG A 488 -11.49 18.72 10.80
N PRO A 489 -12.54 18.47 11.61
CA PRO A 489 -12.69 17.19 12.31
C PRO A 489 -12.59 15.98 11.37
N SER A 490 -12.04 14.86 11.85
CA SER A 490 -11.99 13.61 11.09
C SER A 490 -13.40 13.17 10.67
N ALA A 491 -13.57 12.84 9.39
CA ALA A 491 -14.81 12.26 8.88
C ALA A 491 -15.00 10.80 9.36
N ALA A 492 -13.90 10.13 9.69
CA ALA A 492 -13.88 8.76 10.19
C ALA A 492 -14.07 8.65 11.71
N ARG A 493 -14.22 9.77 12.43
CA ARG A 493 -14.40 9.78 13.89
C ARG A 493 -15.54 8.86 14.32
N PHE A 494 -15.41 8.26 15.49
CA PHE A 494 -16.44 7.38 16.03
C PHE A 494 -17.69 8.16 16.47
N ASP A 495 -18.79 7.44 16.64
CA ASP A 495 -19.93 7.96 17.39
C ASP A 495 -19.49 8.29 18.83
N PRO A 496 -19.92 9.42 19.42
CA PRO A 496 -19.50 9.82 20.77
C PRO A 496 -19.76 8.77 21.85
N ALA A 497 -20.82 7.96 21.73
CA ALA A 497 -21.10 6.92 22.70
C ALA A 497 -20.08 5.76 22.61
N ILE A 498 -19.69 5.37 21.38
CA ILE A 498 -18.64 4.37 21.17
C ILE A 498 -17.30 4.90 21.67
N ASP A 499 -16.97 6.16 21.34
CA ASP A 499 -15.71 6.78 21.76
C ASP A 499 -15.57 6.83 23.29
N SER A 500 -16.64 7.23 23.99
CA SER A 500 -16.67 7.22 25.46
C SER A 500 -16.38 5.83 26.03
N VAL A 501 -17.03 4.78 25.50
CA VAL A 501 -16.82 3.41 25.98
C VAL A 501 -15.38 2.95 25.76
N ILE A 502 -14.77 3.29 24.63
CA ILE A 502 -13.38 2.94 24.34
C ILE A 502 -12.44 3.67 25.31
N ARG A 503 -12.63 4.98 25.52
CA ARG A 503 -11.79 5.79 26.41
C ARG A 503 -11.95 5.43 27.89
N ASP A 504 -13.11 4.93 28.30
CA ASP A 504 -13.33 4.42 29.66
C ASP A 504 -12.59 3.09 29.91
N ARG A 505 -12.44 2.26 28.88
CA ARG A 505 -11.78 0.94 28.98
C ARG A 505 -10.28 0.99 28.74
N PHE A 506 -9.84 1.86 27.83
CA PHE A 506 -8.46 1.92 27.36
C PHE A 506 -7.91 3.32 27.54
N LYS A 507 -6.65 3.42 27.96
CA LYS A 507 -5.96 4.71 28.09
C LYS A 507 -5.59 5.26 26.72
N ILE A 508 -6.47 6.10 26.17
CA ILE A 508 -6.27 6.78 24.89
C ILE A 508 -5.57 8.12 25.12
N HIS A 509 -4.41 8.31 24.49
CA HIS A 509 -3.56 9.50 24.56
C HIS A 509 -3.96 10.57 23.55
N LEU A 510 -4.63 10.19 22.46
CA LEU A 510 -5.16 11.15 21.50
C LEU A 510 -6.25 12.02 22.20
N PRO A 511 -6.19 13.36 22.11
CA PRO A 511 -7.22 14.23 22.66
C PRO A 511 -8.62 13.88 22.14
N ALA A 512 -9.64 14.18 22.95
CA ALA A 512 -11.05 13.97 22.59
C ALA A 512 -11.56 15.00 21.57
#